data_AF-A0A558A874-F1
#
_entry.id   AF-A0A558A874-F1
#
_cell.length_a   1.000
_cell.length_b   1.000
_cell.length_c   1.000
_cell.angle_alpha   90.00
_cell.angle_beta   90.00
_cell.angle_gamma   90.00
#
_symmetry.space_group_name_H-M   'P 1'
#
loop_
_entity.id
_entity.type
_entity.pdbx_description
1 polymer ?
#
loop_
_entity_poly.entity_id
_entity_poly.type
_entity_poly.pdbx_seq_one_letter_code
_entity_poly.pdbx_strand_id
1 'polypeptide(L)'
;MLWHPRAGTVVNSQQDDTQCWASLLPNGNPDARSDLAAEFLIGERAWDGSAQVPGSAPVVVRYGLPDGRIRTELTITQDTVTRSVQGTSALTEQIPLVLRPDDRVAFADGTPVSYNANAAATATGLTIRRGGTTIAISWGSPLAATVTATTVTFLRDAARRLHVLRIPHGGTLTTSIRLR
;
A
#
# COMPACT_ATOMS: atom_id res chain seq x y z
N MET A 1 3.91 -6.95 5.77
CA MET A 1 4.17 -5.77 6.63
C MET A 1 5.22 -4.88 5.97
N LEU A 2 5.06 -3.55 6.02
CA LEU A 2 6.08 -2.57 5.66
C LEU A 2 6.50 -1.77 6.91
N TRP A 3 7.80 -1.67 7.16
CA TRP A 3 8.37 -1.06 8.36
C TRP A 3 9.57 -0.19 8.02
N HIS A 4 9.75 0.88 8.80
CA HIS A 4 10.89 1.80 8.71
C HIS A 4 11.58 1.92 10.08
N PRO A 5 12.93 1.96 10.15
CA PRO A 5 13.66 1.99 11.43
C PRO A 5 13.30 3.12 12.37
N ARG A 6 12.93 4.29 11.85
CA ARG A 6 12.56 5.45 12.68
C ARG A 6 11.05 5.65 12.82
N ALA A 7 10.28 5.24 11.82
CA ALA A 7 8.83 5.44 11.80
C ALA A 7 8.05 4.22 12.29
N GLY A 8 8.69 3.06 12.49
CA GLY A 8 8.03 1.82 12.82
C GLY A 8 7.18 1.28 11.66
N THR A 9 6.15 0.50 11.99
CA THR A 9 5.22 -0.07 10.99
C THR A 9 4.42 1.01 10.29
N VAL A 10 4.36 0.93 8.96
CA VAL A 10 3.63 1.85 8.08
C VAL A 10 2.45 1.14 7.43
N VAL A 11 2.66 -0.08 6.90
CA VAL A 11 1.60 -0.90 6.29
C VAL A 11 1.54 -2.25 6.99
N ASN A 12 0.34 -2.69 7.37
CA ASN A 12 0.15 -4.01 7.96
C ASN A 12 -1.14 -4.69 7.48
N SER A 13 -1.01 -5.53 6.45
CA SER A 13 -2.11 -6.37 5.96
C SER A 13 -2.61 -7.33 7.03
N GLN A 14 -3.93 -7.42 7.17
CA GLN A 14 -4.60 -8.46 7.93
C GLN A 14 -4.94 -9.66 7.02
N GLN A 15 -5.21 -10.82 7.63
CA GLN A 15 -5.79 -11.95 6.92
C GLN A 15 -7.31 -11.78 6.82
N ASP A 16 -7.74 -10.72 6.12
CA ASP A 16 -9.14 -10.45 5.82
C ASP A 16 -9.29 -9.73 4.46
N ASP A 17 -10.53 -9.59 3.98
CA ASP A 17 -10.81 -9.03 2.65
C ASP A 17 -10.75 -7.48 2.59
N THR A 18 -10.82 -6.80 3.74
CA THR A 18 -11.08 -5.34 3.81
C THR A 18 -9.92 -4.53 4.39
N GLN A 19 -8.89 -5.20 4.88
CA GLN A 19 -7.73 -4.66 5.59
C GLN A 19 -6.42 -5.33 5.13
N CYS A 20 -6.43 -5.92 3.94
CA CYS A 20 -5.25 -6.42 3.25
C CYS A 20 -4.75 -5.40 2.20
N TRP A 21 -3.46 -5.47 1.87
CA TRP A 21 -2.91 -4.73 0.73
C TRP A 21 -3.19 -5.51 -0.55
N ALA A 22 -4.16 -5.04 -1.34
CA ALA A 22 -4.71 -5.76 -2.48
C ALA A 22 -5.39 -4.79 -3.46
N SER A 23 -5.66 -5.28 -4.66
CA SER A 23 -6.59 -4.62 -5.59
C SER A 23 -7.95 -5.30 -5.49
N LEU A 24 -9.00 -4.53 -5.20
CA LEU A 24 -10.38 -5.04 -5.12
C LEU A 24 -10.99 -5.09 -6.52
N LEU A 25 -11.55 -6.25 -6.85
CA LEU A 25 -12.38 -6.47 -8.03
C LEU A 25 -13.74 -5.75 -7.92
N PRO A 26 -14.50 -5.59 -9.01
CA PRO A 26 -15.82 -4.93 -8.99
C PRO A 26 -16.83 -5.56 -8.01
N ASN A 27 -16.67 -6.84 -7.66
CA ASN A 27 -17.49 -7.52 -6.67
C ASN A 27 -17.03 -7.32 -5.22
N GLY A 28 -15.99 -6.51 -4.99
CA GLY A 28 -15.42 -6.21 -3.68
C GLY A 28 -14.37 -7.21 -3.18
N ASN A 29 -14.15 -8.33 -3.86
CA ASN A 29 -13.16 -9.31 -3.44
C ASN A 29 -11.74 -8.78 -3.72
N PRO A 30 -10.76 -8.95 -2.82
CA PRO A 30 -9.37 -8.66 -3.12
C PRO A 30 -8.75 -9.72 -4.05
N ASP A 31 -7.84 -9.30 -4.92
CA ASP A 31 -7.01 -10.20 -5.72
C ASP A 31 -6.21 -11.19 -4.86
N ALA A 32 -5.76 -10.72 -3.69
CA ALA A 32 -5.05 -11.50 -2.67
C ALA A 32 -5.83 -12.69 -2.08
N ARG A 33 -7.13 -12.80 -2.35
CA ARG A 33 -7.94 -13.99 -1.97
C ARG A 33 -7.69 -15.20 -2.87
N SER A 34 -7.08 -14.99 -4.03
CA SER A 34 -6.83 -16.04 -5.02
C SER A 34 -5.48 -16.73 -4.78
N ASP A 35 -5.30 -17.90 -5.40
CA ASP A 35 -3.98 -18.53 -5.48
C ASP A 35 -3.13 -17.79 -6.53
N LEU A 36 -2.21 -16.94 -6.06
CA LEU A 36 -1.37 -16.08 -6.87
C LEU A 36 -0.01 -16.73 -7.07
N ALA A 37 0.29 -17.14 -8.30
CA ALA A 37 1.63 -17.57 -8.67
C ALA A 37 2.56 -16.35 -8.76
N ALA A 38 3.54 -16.27 -7.87
CA ALA A 38 4.50 -15.17 -7.81
C ALA A 38 5.86 -15.55 -8.42
N GLU A 39 6.38 -14.67 -9.27
CA GLU A 39 7.76 -14.66 -9.74
C GLU A 39 8.54 -13.61 -8.94
N PHE A 40 9.74 -13.97 -8.49
CA PHE A 40 10.63 -13.08 -7.72
C PHE A 40 11.91 -12.83 -8.51
N LEU A 41 12.29 -11.56 -8.65
CA LEU A 41 13.54 -11.14 -9.29
C LEU A 41 14.36 -10.24 -8.37
N ILE A 42 15.68 -10.31 -8.52
CA ILE A 42 16.65 -9.41 -7.88
C ILE A 42 17.36 -8.63 -8.99
N GLY A 43 17.03 -7.35 -9.14
CA GLY A 43 17.34 -6.62 -10.37
C GLY A 43 16.64 -7.30 -11.56
N GLU A 44 17.42 -7.78 -12.52
CA GLU A 44 16.89 -8.44 -13.73
C GLU A 44 16.97 -9.98 -13.67
N ARG A 45 17.58 -10.57 -12.63
CA ARG A 45 17.71 -12.03 -12.53
C ARG A 45 16.58 -12.65 -11.72
N ALA A 46 16.18 -13.85 -12.08
CA ALA A 46 15.33 -14.69 -11.23
C ALA A 46 15.99 -14.93 -9.86
N TRP A 47 15.19 -14.88 -8.80
CA TRP A 47 15.66 -15.18 -7.45
C TRP A 47 15.82 -16.69 -7.27
N ASP A 48 16.98 -17.11 -6.80
CA ASP A 48 17.38 -18.50 -6.54
C ASP A 48 17.05 -18.98 -5.12
N GLY A 49 16.34 -18.15 -4.33
CA GLY A 49 16.04 -18.41 -2.92
C GLY A 49 17.16 -18.05 -1.94
N SER A 50 18.33 -17.61 -2.43
CA SER A 50 19.45 -17.23 -1.55
C SER A 50 19.17 -15.93 -0.80
N ALA A 51 19.70 -15.83 0.43
CA ALA A 51 19.62 -14.59 1.20
C ALA A 51 20.25 -13.41 0.43
N GLN A 52 19.55 -12.29 0.36
CA GLN A 52 20.02 -11.10 -0.34
C GLN A 52 20.44 -10.01 0.64
N VAL A 53 21.45 -9.22 0.25
CA VAL A 53 21.81 -8.00 0.98
C VAL A 53 20.81 -6.91 0.60
N PRO A 54 20.10 -6.28 1.56
CA PRO A 54 19.18 -5.20 1.26
C PRO A 54 19.85 -4.05 0.50
N GLY A 55 19.24 -3.60 -0.60
CA GLY A 55 19.66 -2.40 -1.34
C GLY A 55 20.71 -2.60 -2.43
N SER A 56 21.26 -3.81 -2.62
CA SER A 56 22.22 -4.06 -3.71
C SER A 56 21.60 -4.04 -5.10
N ALA A 57 20.30 -4.38 -5.19
CA ALA A 57 19.46 -4.28 -6.37
C ALA A 57 17.98 -4.22 -5.93
N PRO A 58 17.06 -3.71 -6.77
CA PRO A 58 15.64 -3.79 -6.49
C PRO A 58 15.15 -5.24 -6.38
N VAL A 59 14.24 -5.51 -5.46
CA VAL A 59 13.46 -6.77 -5.46
C VAL A 59 12.19 -6.53 -6.25
N VAL A 60 11.94 -7.35 -7.26
CA VAL A 60 10.71 -7.29 -8.07
C VAL A 60 9.89 -8.55 -7.79
N VAL A 61 8.60 -8.36 -7.54
CA VAL A 61 7.63 -9.46 -7.40
C VAL A 61 6.54 -9.27 -8.43
N ARG A 62 6.37 -10.25 -9.32
CA ARG A 62 5.30 -10.26 -10.32
C ARG A 62 4.31 -11.33 -9.95
N TYR A 63 3.03 -11.00 -9.95
CA TYR A 63 1.95 -11.94 -9.69
C TYR A 63 0.67 -11.48 -10.35
N GLY A 64 -0.31 -12.37 -10.46
CA GLY A 64 -1.59 -12.03 -11.05
C GLY A 64 -2.61 -13.13 -10.85
N LEU A 65 -3.86 -12.83 -11.20
CA LEU A 65 -4.91 -13.83 -11.20
C LEU A 65 -4.63 -14.87 -12.29
N PRO A 66 -4.91 -16.17 -12.06
CA PRO A 66 -4.71 -17.22 -13.06
C PRO A 66 -5.48 -16.98 -14.37
N ASP A 67 -6.63 -16.30 -14.29
CA ASP A 67 -7.46 -15.93 -15.44
C ASP A 67 -6.98 -14.67 -16.19
N GLY A 68 -5.90 -14.05 -15.74
CA GLY A 68 -5.28 -12.89 -16.38
C GLY A 68 -6.01 -11.56 -16.16
N ARG A 69 -7.08 -11.50 -15.37
CA ARG A 69 -7.85 -10.25 -15.14
C ARG A 69 -7.08 -9.17 -14.41
N ILE A 70 -6.09 -9.55 -13.60
CA ILE A 70 -5.20 -8.63 -12.88
C ILE A 70 -3.77 -9.13 -13.01
N ARG A 71 -2.86 -8.20 -13.29
CA ARG A 71 -1.42 -8.36 -13.17
C ARG A 71 -0.88 -7.28 -12.25
N THR A 72 0.04 -7.67 -11.39
CA THR A 72 0.71 -6.79 -10.45
C THR A 72 2.22 -6.97 -10.55
N GLU A 73 2.93 -5.85 -10.58
CA GLU A 73 4.37 -5.81 -10.34
C GLU A 73 4.64 -4.96 -9.08
N LEU A 74 5.37 -5.52 -8.13
CA LEU A 74 5.83 -4.85 -6.93
C LEU A 74 7.35 -4.68 -7.02
N THR A 75 7.84 -3.44 -7.02
CA THR A 75 9.27 -3.12 -7.02
C THR A 75 9.65 -2.50 -5.68
N ILE A 76 10.58 -3.14 -4.98
CA ILE A 76 11.05 -2.77 -3.65
C ILE A 76 12.51 -2.34 -3.77
N THR A 77 12.78 -1.09 -3.42
CA THR A 77 14.13 -0.55 -3.27
C THR A 77 14.43 -0.30 -1.79
N GLN A 78 15.59 0.30 -1.50
CA GLN A 78 15.96 0.66 -0.13
C GLN A 78 14.99 1.65 0.52
N ASP A 79 14.41 2.58 -0.25
CA ASP A 79 13.59 3.68 0.27
C ASP A 79 12.15 3.69 -0.27
N THR A 80 11.84 2.82 -1.24
CA THR A 80 10.59 2.88 -1.99
C THR A 80 9.98 1.50 -2.19
N VAL A 81 8.65 1.42 -2.08
CA VAL A 81 7.86 0.28 -2.54
C VAL A 81 6.87 0.79 -3.59
N THR A 82 7.00 0.32 -4.82
CA THR A 82 6.12 0.70 -5.93
C THR A 82 5.29 -0.51 -6.34
N ARG A 83 3.97 -0.37 -6.38
CA ARG A 83 3.04 -1.41 -6.84
C ARG A 83 2.31 -0.92 -8.08
N SER A 84 2.53 -1.58 -9.21
CA SER A 84 1.88 -1.31 -10.49
C SER A 84 0.82 -2.38 -10.77
N VAL A 85 -0.42 -1.95 -10.89
CA VAL A 85 -1.61 -2.76 -11.19
C VAL A 85 -1.98 -2.58 -12.65
N GLN A 86 -2.29 -3.68 -13.33
CA GLN A 86 -2.98 -3.67 -14.62
C GLN A 86 -4.16 -4.65 -14.55
N GLY A 87 -5.36 -4.11 -14.68
CA GLY A 87 -6.61 -4.84 -14.69
C GLY A 87 -7.37 -4.69 -16.00
N THR A 88 -8.21 -5.66 -16.32
CA THR A 88 -9.10 -5.62 -17.50
C THR A 88 -10.40 -4.83 -17.27
N SER A 89 -10.62 -4.33 -16.05
CA SER A 89 -11.79 -3.57 -15.64
C SER A 89 -11.40 -2.54 -14.57
N ALA A 90 -12.34 -1.68 -14.17
CA ALA A 90 -12.15 -0.83 -13.00
C ALA A 90 -11.84 -1.67 -11.74
N LEU A 91 -10.98 -1.13 -10.88
CA LEU A 91 -10.51 -1.75 -9.63
C LEU A 91 -10.44 -0.69 -8.53
N THR A 92 -10.26 -1.11 -7.29
CA THR A 92 -9.91 -0.23 -6.17
C THR A 92 -8.64 -0.71 -5.50
N GLU A 93 -7.59 0.09 -5.50
CA GLU A 93 -6.38 -0.23 -4.74
C GLU A 93 -6.62 0.04 -3.26
N GLN A 94 -6.25 -0.92 -2.40
CA GLN A 94 -6.44 -0.89 -0.96
C GLN A 94 -5.10 -1.00 -0.23
N ILE A 95 -4.79 -0.05 0.65
CA ILE A 95 -3.53 -0.05 1.43
C ILE A 95 -3.84 0.09 2.94
N PRO A 96 -3.50 -0.92 3.78
CA PRO A 96 -3.79 -0.92 5.21
C PRO A 96 -2.69 -0.21 6.01
N LEU A 97 -2.91 1.07 6.28
CA LEU A 97 -1.99 2.00 6.95
C LEU A 97 -2.07 1.87 8.47
N VAL A 98 -0.93 1.77 9.14
CA VAL A 98 -0.85 1.87 10.61
C VAL A 98 -0.56 3.31 10.99
N LEU A 99 -1.56 4.02 11.51
CA LEU A 99 -1.44 5.43 11.93
C LEU A 99 -1.34 5.56 13.46
N ARG A 100 -0.84 6.71 13.92
CA ARG A 100 -0.67 7.10 15.32
C ARG A 100 -1.30 8.47 15.62
N PRO A 101 -1.64 8.78 16.87
CA PRO A 101 -2.23 10.07 17.25
C PRO A 101 -1.33 11.28 16.94
N ASP A 102 -0.01 11.09 16.95
CA ASP A 102 0.99 12.12 16.68
C ASP A 102 1.32 12.28 15.19
N ASP A 103 0.78 11.44 14.33
CA ASP A 103 0.96 11.56 12.89
C ASP A 103 0.24 12.80 12.35
N ARG A 104 0.93 13.56 11.50
CA ARG A 104 0.27 14.56 10.65
C ARG A 104 0.03 13.94 9.28
N VAL A 105 -1.23 13.63 9.00
CA VAL A 105 -1.63 12.98 7.76
C VAL A 105 -2.46 13.93 6.92
N ALA A 106 -2.14 14.05 5.64
CA ALA A 106 -2.90 14.87 4.70
C ALA A 106 -2.84 14.29 3.29
N PHE A 107 -3.94 14.41 2.56
CA PHE A 107 -3.96 14.22 1.12
C PHE A 107 -3.14 15.32 0.43
N ALA A 108 -2.70 15.05 -0.81
CA ALA A 108 -1.88 15.98 -1.57
C ALA A 108 -2.59 17.31 -1.92
N ASP A 109 -3.93 17.35 -1.87
CA ASP A 109 -4.73 18.58 -2.01
C ASP A 109 -4.76 19.43 -0.72
N GLY A 110 -4.14 18.96 0.36
CA GLY A 110 -4.10 19.61 1.66
C GLY A 110 -5.18 19.15 2.64
N THR A 111 -6.12 18.30 2.21
CA THR A 111 -7.20 17.80 3.07
C THR A 111 -6.60 16.94 4.21
N PRO A 112 -6.79 17.30 5.49
CA PRO A 112 -6.22 16.55 6.60
C PRO A 112 -6.96 15.23 6.85
N VAL A 113 -6.23 14.21 7.29
CA VAL A 113 -6.79 12.95 7.80
C VAL A 113 -6.52 12.91 9.30
N SER A 114 -7.57 13.12 10.09
CA SER A 114 -7.46 13.05 11.56
C SER A 114 -7.31 11.61 12.02
N TYR A 115 -6.51 11.38 13.06
CA TYR A 115 -6.36 10.06 13.66
C TYR A 115 -7.72 9.51 14.14
N ASN A 116 -7.99 8.23 13.86
CA ASN A 116 -9.24 7.55 14.20
C ASN A 116 -10.49 8.21 13.59
N ALA A 117 -10.33 8.85 12.43
CA ALA A 117 -11.43 9.43 11.67
C ALA A 117 -11.36 9.00 10.20
N ASN A 118 -12.52 9.09 9.54
CA ASN A 118 -12.61 8.90 8.11
C ASN A 118 -12.31 10.23 7.40
N ALA A 119 -11.70 10.15 6.23
CA ALA A 119 -11.46 11.29 5.36
C ALA A 119 -11.59 10.89 3.90
N ALA A 120 -11.94 11.82 3.04
CA ALA A 120 -12.01 11.64 1.60
C ALA A 120 -11.53 12.90 0.89
N ALA A 121 -10.88 12.72 -0.27
CA ALA A 121 -10.35 13.81 -1.08
C ALA A 121 -10.20 13.35 -2.54
N THR A 122 -10.07 14.31 -3.45
CA THR A 122 -9.59 14.04 -4.82
C THR A 122 -8.14 14.51 -4.88
N ALA A 123 -7.19 13.57 -4.83
CA ALA A 123 -5.79 13.89 -4.66
C ALA A 123 -4.90 12.98 -5.53
N THR A 124 -3.62 13.27 -5.57
CA THR A 124 -2.58 12.48 -6.27
C THR A 124 -1.72 11.65 -5.31
N GLY A 125 -1.97 11.77 -4.00
CA GLY A 125 -1.17 11.16 -2.96
C GLY A 125 -1.69 11.41 -1.54
N LEU A 126 -1.05 10.75 -0.57
CA LEU A 126 -1.22 10.91 0.87
C LEU A 126 0.17 11.04 1.51
N THR A 127 0.36 12.01 2.39
CA THR A 127 1.60 12.18 3.16
C THR A 127 1.34 11.92 4.64
N ILE A 128 2.19 11.13 5.27
CA ILE A 128 2.23 10.91 6.72
C ILE A 128 3.55 11.47 7.23
N ARG A 129 3.50 12.47 8.10
CA ARG A 129 4.66 12.95 8.86
C ARG A 129 4.60 12.38 10.26
N ARG A 130 5.61 11.61 10.63
CA ARG A 130 5.74 10.92 11.91
C ARG A 130 7.08 11.25 12.54
N GLY A 131 7.07 12.10 13.57
CA GLY A 131 8.30 12.68 14.12
C GLY A 131 9.13 13.34 13.00
N GLY A 132 10.37 12.89 12.82
CA GLY A 132 11.28 13.38 11.77
C GLY A 132 11.20 12.64 10.42
N THR A 133 10.31 11.65 10.27
CA THR A 133 10.18 10.85 9.04
C THR A 133 8.94 11.26 8.25
N THR A 134 9.08 11.36 6.93
CA THR A 134 8.02 11.57 5.96
C THR A 134 7.80 10.30 5.15
N ILE A 135 6.58 9.78 5.18
CA ILE A 135 6.11 8.70 4.34
C ILE A 135 5.20 9.32 3.28
N ALA A 136 5.59 9.22 2.01
CA ALA A 136 4.79 9.73 0.90
C ALA A 136 4.21 8.55 0.10
N ILE A 137 2.90 8.53 -0.05
CA ILE A 137 2.17 7.59 -0.90
C ILE A 137 1.68 8.39 -2.11
N SER A 138 2.08 8.02 -3.32
CA SER A 138 1.65 8.70 -4.55
C SER A 138 1.01 7.75 -5.53
N TRP A 139 0.10 8.25 -6.35
CA TRP A 139 -0.54 7.51 -7.44
C TRP A 139 -0.68 8.30 -8.76
N GLY A 140 -0.02 9.46 -8.84
CA GLY A 140 0.31 10.13 -10.10
C GLY A 140 -0.77 11.03 -10.70
N SER A 141 -2.05 10.71 -10.56
CA SER A 141 -3.17 11.51 -11.10
C SER A 141 -4.24 11.80 -10.04
N PRO A 142 -5.02 12.89 -10.18
CA PRO A 142 -6.12 13.18 -9.27
C PRO A 142 -7.18 12.08 -9.33
N LEU A 143 -7.36 11.35 -8.24
CA LEU A 143 -8.37 10.31 -8.06
C LEU A 143 -9.09 10.53 -6.74
N ALA A 144 -10.38 10.19 -6.71
CA ALA A 144 -11.12 10.11 -5.45
C ALA A 144 -10.44 9.04 -4.58
N ALA A 145 -10.07 9.40 -3.36
CA ALA A 145 -9.44 8.51 -2.41
C ALA A 145 -10.08 8.68 -1.04
N THR A 146 -10.15 7.59 -0.28
CA THR A 146 -10.68 7.59 1.08
C THR A 146 -9.68 6.97 2.03
N VAL A 147 -9.63 7.48 3.26
CA VAL A 147 -8.99 6.82 4.39
C VAL A 147 -10.08 6.51 5.39
N THR A 148 -10.26 5.24 5.72
CA THR A 148 -11.28 4.78 6.68
C THR A 148 -10.60 4.22 7.92
N ALA A 149 -10.96 4.72 9.10
CA ALA A 149 -10.48 4.17 10.37
C ALA A 149 -11.14 2.82 10.65
N THR A 150 -10.37 1.88 11.20
CA THR A 150 -10.89 0.57 11.65
C THR A 150 -10.89 0.48 13.17
N THR A 151 -11.47 -0.58 13.73
CA THR A 151 -11.36 -0.92 15.16
C THR A 151 -10.06 -1.64 15.51
N VAL A 152 -9.27 -2.06 14.52
CA VAL A 152 -8.04 -2.84 14.74
C VAL A 152 -6.93 -1.93 15.27
N THR A 153 -6.46 -2.26 16.48
CA THR A 153 -5.33 -1.61 17.13
C THR A 153 -4.18 -2.58 17.35
N PHE A 154 -2.98 -2.03 17.49
CA PHE A 154 -1.76 -2.80 17.73
C PHE A 154 -1.13 -2.41 19.05
N LEU A 155 -0.46 -3.40 19.65
CA LEU A 155 0.24 -3.31 20.94
C LEU A 155 -0.71 -2.99 22.11
N ARG A 156 -0.20 -3.16 23.33
CA ARG A 156 -1.00 -3.01 24.56
C ARG A 156 -1.52 -1.58 24.77
N ASP A 157 -0.80 -0.57 24.28
CA ASP A 157 -1.17 0.84 24.41
C ASP A 157 -2.32 1.27 23.48
N ALA A 158 -2.69 0.41 22.51
CA ALA A 158 -3.69 0.68 21.47
C ALA A 158 -3.48 2.00 20.69
N ALA A 159 -2.29 2.60 20.79
CA ALA A 159 -2.01 3.89 20.16
C ALA A 159 -1.87 3.76 18.65
N ARG A 160 -1.51 2.57 18.15
CA ARG A 160 -1.37 2.30 16.72
C ARG A 160 -2.67 1.71 16.21
N ARG A 161 -3.28 2.33 15.20
CA ARG A 161 -4.56 1.91 14.65
C ARG A 161 -4.48 1.71 13.14
N LEU A 162 -5.10 0.64 12.67
CA LEU A 162 -5.21 0.39 11.25
C LEU A 162 -6.26 1.33 10.63
N HIS A 163 -5.86 2.00 9.57
CA HIS A 163 -6.71 2.75 8.67
C HIS A 163 -6.53 2.18 7.27
N VAL A 164 -7.56 2.23 6.44
CA VAL A 164 -7.49 1.67 5.09
C VAL A 164 -7.63 2.80 4.08
N LEU A 165 -6.56 3.03 3.33
CA LEU A 165 -6.56 3.90 2.15
C LEU A 165 -7.17 3.13 0.98
N ARG A 166 -8.17 3.71 0.31
CA ARG A 166 -8.78 3.15 -0.92
C ARG A 166 -8.74 4.16 -2.05
N ILE A 167 -8.31 3.69 -3.22
CA ILE A 167 -8.15 4.51 -4.43
C ILE A 167 -8.83 3.77 -5.60
N PRO A 168 -10.12 4.07 -5.89
CA PRO A 168 -10.77 3.60 -7.11
C PRO A 168 -10.06 4.12 -8.37
N HIS A 169 -9.88 3.26 -9.38
CA HIS A 169 -9.21 3.60 -10.64
C HIS A 169 -9.76 2.79 -11.83
N GLY A 170 -9.46 3.25 -13.04
CA GLY A 170 -9.99 2.67 -14.30
C GLY A 170 -9.38 1.34 -14.74
N GLY A 171 -8.60 0.66 -13.88
CA GLY A 171 -7.97 -0.64 -14.16
C GLY A 171 -6.45 -0.63 -14.14
N THR A 172 -5.81 0.50 -14.48
CA THR A 172 -4.36 0.66 -14.34
C THR A 172 -4.05 1.68 -13.25
N LEU A 173 -3.12 1.38 -12.36
CA LEU A 173 -2.65 2.31 -11.33
C LEU A 173 -1.24 1.92 -10.88
N THR A 174 -0.36 2.90 -10.73
CA THR A 174 0.91 2.72 -10.03
C THR A 174 0.86 3.50 -8.73
N THR A 175 0.99 2.80 -7.61
CA THR A 175 1.17 3.42 -6.30
C THR A 175 2.63 3.32 -5.87
N SER A 176 3.16 4.36 -5.22
CA SER A 176 4.51 4.35 -4.69
C SER A 176 4.53 4.85 -3.25
N ILE A 177 5.09 4.06 -2.34
CA ILE A 177 5.33 4.42 -0.95
C ILE A 177 6.81 4.71 -0.80
N ARG A 178 7.17 5.96 -0.52
CA ARG A 178 8.54 6.39 -0.24
C ARG A 178 8.71 6.71 1.24
N LEU A 179 9.78 6.19 1.84
CA LEU A 179 10.11 6.31 3.26
C LEU A 179 11.38 7.17 3.41
N ARG A 180 11.27 8.41 3.91
CA ARG A 180 12.40 9.34 4.11
C ARG A 180 12.47 9.87 5.54
#